data_AF-A0AAW5CHJ1-F1
#
_entry.id   AF-A0AAW5CHJ1-F1
#
_cell.length_a   1.000
_cell.length_b   1.000
_cell.length_c   1.000
_cell.angle_alpha   90.00
_cell.angle_beta   90.00
_cell.angle_gamma   90.00
#
_symmetry.space_group_name_H-M   'P 1'
#
loop_
_entity.id
_entity.type
_entity.pdbx_description
1 polymer ?
#
loop_
_entity_poly.entity_id
_entity_poly.type
_entity_poly.pdbx_seq_one_letter_code
_entity_poly.pdbx_strand_id
1 'polypeptide(L)'
;MDNKRIYDNYAFISYKREDEKWAEWLQRKLEGYKLPTILKKTNPSLPRHLRPIFRDKTDLGGGILSDELEKQLQNSEFLIVICSPHASRSEWVNKEIQVFIDEGRLGNIIPFIVEGLPHAGSAVEECFPQALKNIPKDKELLGINVQEIGKERAFIKVIARMLSLRFDSLWQRWQREKRLRRSYVATMLAFLLIIFYFFAIPSRVELTVKDLSHRLPLPSYAKIIFNGTEQYIGSLDTVLILDNIRPYYKGRPYMLEFNAGYYDTLRFQGHFSWGMTTYVTLELKRDSTFSVYQGIVYDEQEGVPVQDAVVTVDNRTTRTDVRGIFKIVFPLQEQTLSKSVRIEKEGYLPRLRVDECPDAKNLTPYPMRKNT
;
A
#
# COMPACT_ATOMS: atom_id res chain seq x y z
N MET A 1 28.90 1.49 37.50
CA MET A 1 29.56 0.48 38.35
C MET A 1 29.70 -0.76 37.51
N ASP A 2 30.86 -0.93 36.88
CA ASP A 2 31.17 -2.15 36.13
C ASP A 2 31.34 -3.28 37.15
N ASN A 3 30.37 -4.19 37.16
CA ASN A 3 30.43 -5.40 37.96
C ASN A 3 31.52 -6.27 37.34
N LYS A 4 32.75 -6.19 37.88
CA LYS A 4 33.89 -6.97 37.39
C LYS A 4 33.55 -8.44 37.54
N ARG A 5 33.34 -9.12 36.41
CA ARG A 5 32.99 -10.54 36.39
C ARG A 5 34.18 -11.35 36.88
N ILE A 6 33.90 -12.36 37.70
CA ILE A 6 34.90 -13.30 38.22
C ILE A 6 35.39 -14.23 37.09
N TYR A 7 34.51 -14.51 36.12
CA TYR A 7 34.74 -15.40 34.98
C TYR A 7 34.67 -14.63 33.67
N ASP A 8 35.51 -15.00 32.70
CA ASP A 8 35.55 -14.39 31.36
C ASP A 8 34.32 -14.82 30.53
N ASN A 9 33.92 -16.10 30.67
CA ASN A 9 32.81 -16.70 29.94
C ASN A 9 31.57 -16.86 30.83
N TYR A 10 30.38 -16.64 30.26
CA TYR A 10 29.12 -16.95 30.94
C TYR A 10 28.91 -18.45 31.13
N ALA A 11 29.25 -19.22 30.11
CA ALA A 11 29.06 -20.66 30.13
C ALA A 11 30.04 -21.35 29.19
N PHE A 12 30.42 -22.56 29.57
CA PHE A 12 31.03 -23.55 28.72
C PHE A 12 29.97 -24.57 28.31
N ILE A 13 29.87 -24.90 27.02
CA ILE A 13 29.00 -25.97 26.52
C ILE A 13 29.85 -27.21 26.30
N SER A 14 29.66 -28.21 27.16
CA SER A 14 30.26 -29.54 27.07
C SER A 14 29.33 -30.47 26.30
N TYR A 15 29.86 -31.12 25.26
CA TYR A 15 29.08 -32.00 24.39
C TYR A 15 29.99 -32.99 23.66
N LYS A 16 29.39 -34.06 23.11
CA LYS A 16 30.07 -35.01 22.24
C LYS A 16 29.81 -34.62 20.77
N ARG A 17 30.76 -34.83 19.85
CA ARG A 17 30.67 -34.37 18.44
C ARG A 17 29.34 -34.69 17.76
N GLU A 18 28.78 -35.85 18.03
CA GLU A 18 27.48 -36.32 17.53
C GLU A 18 26.32 -35.38 17.91
N ASP A 19 26.45 -34.64 19.01
CA ASP A 19 25.52 -33.65 19.53
C ASP A 19 25.83 -32.20 19.09
N GLU A 20 26.77 -31.99 18.16
CA GLU A 20 27.25 -30.65 17.79
C GLU A 20 26.13 -29.70 17.35
N LYS A 21 25.15 -30.22 16.61
CA LYS A 21 24.00 -29.43 16.15
C LYS A 21 23.21 -28.83 17.31
N TRP A 22 23.12 -29.53 18.43
CA TRP A 22 22.46 -29.03 19.64
C TRP A 22 23.30 -27.97 20.35
N ALA A 23 24.61 -28.21 20.48
CA ALA A 23 25.53 -27.26 21.08
C ALA A 23 25.59 -25.94 20.29
N GLU A 24 25.69 -25.99 18.95
CA GLU A 24 25.68 -24.80 18.09
C GLU A 24 24.35 -24.04 18.19
N TRP A 25 23.22 -24.75 18.14
CA TRP A 25 21.90 -24.15 18.28
C TRP A 25 21.75 -23.43 19.62
N LEU A 26 22.19 -24.06 20.72
CA LEU A 26 22.07 -23.49 22.05
C LEU A 26 22.98 -22.28 22.24
N GLN A 27 24.24 -22.37 21.80
CA GLN A 27 25.19 -21.25 21.80
C GLN A 27 24.60 -20.03 21.08
N ARG A 28 24.18 -20.20 19.82
CA ARG A 28 23.61 -19.13 19.00
C ARG A 28 22.37 -18.51 19.64
N LYS A 29 21.51 -19.34 20.25
CA LYS A 29 20.29 -18.86 20.92
C LYS A 29 20.59 -18.05 22.18
N LEU A 30 21.53 -18.51 23.00
CA LEU A 30 21.91 -17.83 24.24
C LEU A 30 22.62 -16.50 23.95
N GLU A 31 23.60 -16.48 23.04
CA GLU A 31 24.31 -15.24 22.69
C GLU A 31 23.39 -14.23 21.97
N GLY A 32 22.47 -14.73 21.14
CA GLY A 32 21.47 -13.91 20.45
C GLY A 32 20.33 -13.42 21.36
N TYR A 33 20.23 -13.93 22.59
CA TYR A 33 19.19 -13.52 23.52
C TYR A 33 19.49 -12.14 24.09
N LYS A 34 18.51 -11.24 23.96
CA LYS A 34 18.54 -9.93 24.61
C LYS A 34 17.60 -9.96 25.80
N LEU A 35 18.13 -9.69 26.99
CA LEU A 35 17.30 -9.63 28.19
C LEU A 35 16.27 -8.49 28.07
N PRO A 36 15.00 -8.74 28.42
CA PRO A 36 13.97 -7.70 28.48
C PRO A 36 14.39 -6.55 29.37
N THR A 37 14.29 -5.31 28.87
CA THR A 37 14.71 -4.08 29.57
C THR A 37 14.05 -3.93 30.95
N ILE A 38 12.82 -4.44 31.10
CA ILE A 38 12.07 -4.38 32.35
C ILE A 38 12.76 -5.20 33.45
N LEU A 39 13.33 -6.37 33.13
CA LEU A 39 14.07 -7.17 34.11
C LEU A 39 15.34 -6.46 34.57
N LYS A 40 16.00 -5.75 33.66
CA LYS A 40 17.15 -4.91 34.00
C LYS A 40 16.77 -3.69 34.87
N LYS A 41 15.56 -3.14 34.70
CA LYS A 41 15.05 -2.08 35.59
C LYS A 41 14.81 -2.60 37.01
N THR A 42 14.28 -3.81 37.15
CA THR A 42 14.05 -4.45 38.45
C THR A 42 15.34 -4.93 39.10
N ASN A 43 16.29 -5.45 38.30
CA ASN A 43 17.59 -5.88 38.77
C ASN A 43 18.71 -5.36 37.84
N PRO A 44 19.31 -4.19 38.16
CA PRO A 44 20.34 -3.56 37.32
C PRO A 44 21.62 -4.35 37.14
N SER A 45 21.90 -5.33 38.02
CA SER A 45 23.08 -6.20 37.91
C SER A 45 22.95 -7.25 36.80
N LEU A 46 21.74 -7.46 36.28
CA LEU A 46 21.52 -8.39 35.19
C LEU A 46 22.15 -7.90 33.88
N PRO A 47 22.78 -8.80 33.14
CA PRO A 47 23.42 -8.44 31.89
C PRO A 47 22.40 -8.20 30.77
N ARG A 48 22.83 -7.44 29.75
CA ARG A 48 22.00 -7.21 28.56
C ARG A 48 22.03 -8.41 27.60
N HIS A 49 23.16 -9.12 27.55
CA HIS A 49 23.44 -10.26 26.68
C HIS A 49 24.21 -11.32 27.47
N LEU A 50 23.99 -12.59 27.14
CA LEU A 50 24.73 -13.73 27.70
C LEU A 50 25.88 -14.08 26.77
N ARG A 51 26.92 -13.24 26.73
CA ARG A 51 28.12 -13.44 25.89
C ARG A 51 29.38 -13.01 26.63
N PRO A 52 30.52 -13.70 26.47
CA PRO A 52 30.73 -14.84 25.55
C PRO A 52 30.23 -16.18 26.14
N ILE A 53 29.82 -17.11 25.25
CA ILE A 53 29.56 -18.51 25.58
C ILE A 53 30.54 -19.37 24.80
N PHE A 54 31.39 -20.07 25.54
CA PHE A 54 32.38 -20.95 24.95
C PHE A 54 31.72 -22.28 24.57
N ARG A 55 32.01 -22.73 23.36
CA ARG A 55 31.66 -24.06 22.86
C ARG A 55 32.95 -24.65 22.32
N ASP A 56 33.33 -25.81 22.85
CA ASP A 56 34.47 -26.54 22.31
C ASP A 56 34.20 -26.93 20.85
N LYS A 57 35.19 -26.79 19.97
CA LYS A 57 35.13 -27.34 18.61
C LYS A 57 36.00 -28.59 18.59
N THR A 58 35.58 -29.63 19.29
CA THR A 58 36.44 -30.81 19.47
C THR A 58 36.49 -31.65 18.19
N ASP A 59 37.56 -31.45 17.42
CA ASP A 59 38.21 -32.48 16.61
C ASP A 59 39.63 -32.66 17.18
N LEU A 60 39.73 -33.32 18.35
CA LEU A 60 41.03 -33.53 19.00
C LEU A 60 41.69 -34.82 18.52
N GLY A 61 42.43 -34.70 17.42
CA GLY A 61 43.63 -35.49 17.19
C GLY A 61 44.82 -34.84 17.91
N GLY A 62 45.18 -35.36 19.09
CA GLY A 62 46.49 -35.27 19.75
C GLY A 62 47.22 -33.92 19.85
N GLY A 63 47.12 -33.26 21.02
CA GLY A 63 48.19 -32.43 21.61
C GLY A 63 48.00 -30.90 21.60
N ILE A 64 48.34 -30.26 22.74
CA ILE A 64 48.38 -28.80 23.05
C ILE A 64 47.00 -28.11 23.20
N LEU A 65 45.93 -28.59 22.56
CA LEU A 65 44.59 -27.99 22.76
C LEU A 65 43.97 -28.25 24.15
N SER A 66 44.42 -29.27 24.90
CA SER A 66 43.85 -29.63 26.20
C SER A 66 43.94 -28.50 27.22
N ASP A 67 45.05 -27.78 27.25
CA ASP A 67 45.34 -26.82 28.31
C ASP A 67 44.54 -25.52 28.11
N GLU A 68 44.34 -25.11 26.86
CA GLU A 68 43.47 -23.97 26.54
C GLU A 68 42.00 -24.32 26.80
N LEU A 69 41.56 -25.54 26.51
CA LEU A 69 40.19 -25.98 26.83
C LEU A 69 39.95 -26.04 28.33
N GLU A 70 40.87 -26.61 29.11
CA GLU A 70 40.80 -26.61 30.57
C GLU A 70 40.78 -25.17 31.11
N LYS A 71 41.59 -24.27 30.57
CA LYS A 71 41.55 -22.85 30.92
C LYS A 71 40.22 -22.18 30.60
N GLN A 72 39.62 -22.46 29.44
CA GLN A 72 38.30 -21.91 29.09
C GLN A 72 37.18 -22.49 29.96
N LEU A 73 37.30 -23.75 30.37
CA LEU A 73 36.41 -24.40 31.33
C LEU A 73 36.51 -23.74 32.72
N GLN A 74 37.73 -23.48 33.20
CA GLN A 74 37.99 -22.76 34.46
C GLN A 74 37.48 -21.33 34.42
N ASN A 75 37.65 -20.64 33.28
CA ASN A 75 37.20 -19.26 33.08
C ASN A 75 35.71 -19.13 32.75
N SER A 76 34.90 -20.20 32.85
CA SER A 76 33.46 -20.18 32.58
C SER A 76 32.63 -20.25 33.86
N GLU A 77 31.64 -19.37 34.03
CA GLU A 77 30.80 -19.32 35.24
C GLU A 77 29.88 -20.56 35.38
N PHE A 78 29.30 -21.02 34.26
CA PHE A 78 28.40 -22.17 34.20
C PHE A 78 28.93 -23.27 33.27
N LEU A 79 28.58 -24.52 33.56
CA LEU A 79 28.80 -25.66 32.66
C LEU A 79 27.45 -26.16 32.16
N ILE A 80 27.21 -26.02 30.85
CA ILE A 80 26.03 -26.59 30.21
C ILE A 80 26.44 -27.91 29.58
N VAL A 81 25.89 -29.02 30.06
CA VAL A 81 26.20 -30.36 29.54
C VAL A 81 25.09 -30.79 28.60
N ILE A 82 25.40 -31.02 27.33
CA ILE A 82 24.45 -31.65 26.41
C ILE A 82 24.40 -33.14 26.72
N CYS A 83 23.32 -33.58 27.37
CA CYS A 83 23.12 -34.96 27.81
C CYS A 83 22.42 -35.77 26.71
N SER A 84 23.10 -36.82 26.26
CA SER A 84 22.68 -37.77 25.23
C SER A 84 23.31 -39.15 25.51
N PRO A 85 22.84 -40.24 24.86
CA PRO A 85 23.53 -41.53 24.90
C PRO A 85 24.97 -41.49 24.39
N HIS A 86 25.36 -40.48 23.61
CA HIS A 86 26.74 -40.31 23.14
C HIS A 86 27.60 -39.62 24.21
N ALA A 87 27.06 -38.58 24.84
CA ALA A 87 27.73 -37.85 25.91
C ALA A 87 27.94 -38.70 27.17
N SER A 88 26.99 -39.59 27.50
CA SER A 88 27.10 -40.48 28.68
C SER A 88 28.29 -41.44 28.61
N ARG A 89 28.76 -41.78 27.41
CA ARG A 89 29.92 -42.65 27.14
C ARG A 89 31.22 -41.88 26.90
N SER A 90 31.19 -40.54 26.97
CA SER A 90 32.37 -39.72 26.72
C SER A 90 33.19 -39.51 27.99
N GLU A 91 34.42 -40.04 28.00
CA GLU A 91 35.39 -39.79 29.07
C GLU A 91 35.73 -38.30 29.20
N TRP A 92 35.78 -37.59 28.07
CA TRP A 92 36.08 -36.16 28.04
C TRP A 92 34.98 -35.32 28.71
N VAL A 93 33.72 -35.49 28.29
CA VAL A 93 32.57 -34.83 28.93
C VAL A 93 32.53 -35.16 30.43
N ASN A 94 32.81 -36.42 30.78
CA ASN A 94 32.87 -36.83 32.17
C ASN A 94 33.98 -36.11 32.96
N LYS A 95 35.17 -35.95 32.38
CA LYS A 95 36.30 -35.24 32.98
C LYS A 95 35.97 -33.76 33.19
N GLU A 96 35.36 -33.09 32.21
CA GLU A 96 34.96 -31.68 32.31
C GLU A 96 33.94 -31.45 33.45
N ILE A 97 32.97 -32.37 33.60
CA ILE A 97 32.01 -32.34 34.71
C ILE A 97 32.71 -32.53 36.04
N GLN A 98 33.64 -33.48 36.12
CA GLN A 98 34.40 -33.76 37.34
C GLN A 98 35.21 -32.53 37.78
N VAL A 99 35.89 -31.84 36.85
CA VAL A 99 36.62 -30.60 37.13
C VAL A 99 35.70 -29.54 37.75
N PHE A 100 34.50 -29.35 37.21
CA PHE A 100 33.53 -28.40 37.77
C PHE A 100 33.04 -28.80 39.17
N ILE A 101 32.87 -30.10 39.42
CA ILE A 101 32.49 -30.61 40.75
C ILE A 101 33.63 -30.39 41.75
N ASP A 102 34.87 -30.71 41.36
CA ASP A 102 36.07 -30.61 42.21
C ASP A 102 36.36 -29.16 42.61
N GLU A 103 36.04 -28.20 41.74
CA GLU A 103 36.13 -26.77 42.04
C GLU A 103 34.97 -26.22 42.90
N GLY A 104 34.08 -27.09 43.38
CA GLY A 104 32.95 -26.73 44.23
C GLY A 104 31.81 -26.03 43.48
N ARG A 105 31.77 -26.13 42.15
CA ARG A 105 30.82 -25.41 41.28
C ARG A 105 29.64 -26.29 40.82
N LEU A 106 29.32 -27.32 41.59
CA LEU A 106 28.19 -28.23 41.33
C LEU A 106 26.87 -27.51 41.02
N GLY A 107 26.57 -26.43 41.74
CA GLY A 107 25.34 -25.65 41.56
C GLY A 107 25.23 -24.94 40.20
N ASN A 108 26.36 -24.78 39.50
CA ASN A 108 26.49 -24.09 38.23
C ASN A 108 26.51 -25.05 37.03
N ILE A 109 26.36 -26.34 37.27
CA ILE A 109 26.20 -27.34 36.21
C ILE A 109 24.72 -27.40 35.80
N ILE A 110 24.46 -27.35 34.50
CA ILE A 110 23.12 -27.37 33.90
C ILE A 110 23.04 -28.55 32.93
N PRO A 111 22.48 -29.70 33.35
CA PRO A 111 22.24 -30.81 32.44
C PRO A 111 21.13 -30.44 31.44
N PHE A 112 21.43 -30.54 30.15
CA PHE A 112 20.54 -30.22 29.04
C PHE A 112 20.30 -31.47 28.20
N ILE A 113 19.20 -32.17 28.48
CA ILE A 113 18.91 -33.49 27.91
C ILE A 113 18.27 -33.33 26.53
N VAL A 114 18.96 -33.83 25.51
CA VAL A 114 18.50 -33.81 24.11
C VAL A 114 17.95 -35.15 23.67
N GLU A 115 18.44 -36.23 24.27
CA GLU A 115 18.08 -37.62 23.96
C GLU A 115 18.39 -38.53 25.16
N GLY A 116 17.67 -39.64 25.29
CA GLY A 116 17.83 -40.61 26.37
C GLY A 116 17.16 -40.18 27.68
N LEU A 117 17.28 -41.05 28.69
CA LEU A 117 16.71 -40.89 30.02
C LEU A 117 17.83 -40.90 31.06
N PRO A 118 17.78 -40.00 32.07
CA PRO A 118 18.73 -40.04 33.17
C PRO A 118 18.46 -41.29 34.02
N HIS A 119 19.52 -41.99 34.43
CA HIS A 119 19.41 -43.20 35.26
C HIS A 119 18.60 -44.34 34.61
N ALA A 120 18.66 -44.48 33.28
CA ALA A 120 17.87 -45.45 32.51
C ALA A 120 18.17 -46.93 32.83
N GLY A 121 19.30 -47.22 33.49
CA GLY A 121 19.74 -48.59 33.81
C GLY A 121 20.30 -49.36 32.61
N SER A 122 20.03 -48.92 31.38
CA SER A 122 20.63 -49.40 30.12
C SER A 122 21.63 -48.37 29.57
N ALA A 123 22.80 -48.83 29.15
CA ALA A 123 23.83 -47.98 28.54
C ALA A 123 23.40 -47.34 27.21
N VAL A 124 22.37 -47.90 26.55
CA VAL A 124 21.84 -47.40 25.28
C VAL A 124 20.92 -46.20 25.48
N GLU A 125 20.17 -46.17 26.58
CA GLU A 125 19.19 -45.12 26.87
C GLU A 125 19.72 -44.09 27.87
N GLU A 126 20.81 -44.39 28.59
CA GLU A 126 21.40 -43.50 29.58
C GLU A 126 21.97 -42.23 28.95
N CYS A 127 21.50 -41.07 29.40
CA CYS A 127 21.96 -39.77 28.93
C CYS A 127 22.92 -39.06 29.90
N PHE A 128 23.03 -39.49 31.15
CA PHE A 128 23.92 -38.86 32.14
C PHE A 128 25.32 -39.50 32.16
N PRO A 129 26.38 -38.70 31.98
CA PRO A 129 27.76 -39.11 32.27
C PRO A 129 27.92 -39.59 33.72
N GLN A 130 28.91 -40.45 33.98
CA GLN A 130 29.13 -41.08 35.29
C GLN A 130 29.28 -40.06 36.42
N ALA A 131 29.95 -38.94 36.17
CA ALA A 131 30.15 -37.86 37.14
C ALA A 131 28.82 -37.24 37.60
N LEU A 132 27.82 -37.11 36.73
CA LEU A 132 26.48 -36.65 37.13
C LEU A 132 25.72 -37.72 37.91
N LYS A 133 25.85 -38.99 37.53
CA LYS A 133 25.16 -40.09 38.21
C LYS A 133 25.69 -40.36 39.62
N ASN A 134 26.96 -40.06 39.86
CA ASN A 134 27.60 -40.24 41.16
C ASN A 134 27.25 -39.13 42.17
N ILE A 135 26.52 -38.10 41.75
CA ILE A 135 26.06 -37.04 42.66
C ILE A 135 25.07 -37.64 43.67
N PRO A 136 25.21 -37.38 44.98
CA PRO A 136 24.24 -37.81 45.98
C PRO A 136 22.81 -37.34 45.66
N LYS A 137 21.80 -38.19 45.92
CA LYS A 137 20.39 -37.92 45.58
C LYS A 137 19.84 -36.62 46.19
N ASP A 138 20.36 -36.19 47.34
CA ASP A 138 19.99 -34.93 48.01
C ASP A 138 20.50 -33.68 47.27
N LYS A 139 21.46 -33.84 46.34
CA LYS A 139 22.05 -32.77 45.53
C LYS A 139 21.91 -33.01 44.02
N GLU A 140 21.03 -33.92 43.62
CA GLU A 140 20.82 -34.29 42.23
C GLU A 140 20.40 -33.06 41.39
N LEU A 141 21.06 -32.88 40.26
CA LEU A 141 20.77 -31.79 39.33
C LEU A 141 19.61 -32.18 38.41
N LEU A 142 18.52 -31.43 38.49
CA LEU A 142 17.38 -31.63 37.58
C LEU A 142 17.75 -31.22 36.15
N GLY A 143 17.78 -32.21 35.26
CA GLY A 143 18.03 -32.00 33.85
C GLY A 143 16.89 -31.29 33.13
N ILE A 144 17.24 -30.46 32.15
CA ILE A 144 16.29 -29.77 31.28
C ILE A 144 16.03 -30.67 30.06
N ASN A 145 14.95 -31.45 30.09
CA ASN A 145 14.57 -32.35 29.00
C ASN A 145 13.88 -31.62 27.84
N VAL A 146 14.56 -31.52 26.70
CA VAL A 146 14.08 -30.86 25.50
C VAL A 146 12.91 -31.60 24.85
N GLN A 147 12.89 -32.93 24.93
CA GLN A 147 11.84 -33.74 24.32
C GLN A 147 10.49 -33.55 25.03
N GLU A 148 10.51 -33.38 26.35
CA GLU A 148 9.30 -33.15 27.15
C GLU A 148 8.72 -31.74 27.01
N ILE A 149 9.55 -30.71 27.04
CA ILE A 149 9.09 -29.31 27.13
C ILE A 149 9.22 -28.53 25.82
N GLY A 150 9.97 -29.05 24.85
CA GLY A 150 10.28 -28.41 23.58
C GLY A 150 11.46 -27.42 23.66
N LYS A 151 12.10 -27.21 22.50
CA LYS A 151 13.35 -26.42 22.36
C LYS A 151 13.28 -25.02 22.99
N GLU A 152 12.20 -24.26 22.72
CA GLU A 152 12.10 -22.87 23.21
C GLU A 152 11.96 -22.80 24.73
N ARG A 153 11.19 -23.70 25.35
CA ARG A 153 11.04 -23.74 26.81
C ARG A 153 12.32 -24.17 27.48
N ALA A 154 12.99 -25.19 26.94
CA ALA A 154 14.27 -25.68 27.44
C ALA A 154 15.32 -24.57 27.46
N PHE A 155 15.45 -23.84 26.35
CA PHE A 155 16.31 -22.67 26.24
C PHE A 155 16.01 -21.60 27.30
N ILE A 156 14.73 -21.25 27.52
CA ILE A 156 14.37 -20.26 28.54
C ILE A 156 14.63 -20.79 29.96
N LYS A 157 14.50 -22.09 30.22
CA LYS A 157 14.89 -22.71 31.50
C LYS A 157 16.40 -22.59 31.75
N VAL A 158 17.24 -22.77 30.73
CA VAL A 158 18.69 -22.55 30.85
C VAL A 158 18.99 -21.12 31.28
N ILE A 159 18.38 -20.13 30.62
CA ILE A 159 18.55 -18.70 30.98
C ILE A 159 18.04 -18.41 32.40
N ALA A 160 16.88 -18.98 32.76
CA ALA A 160 16.32 -18.84 34.09
C ALA A 160 17.28 -19.37 35.16
N ARG A 161 17.93 -20.51 34.91
CA ARG A 161 18.93 -21.10 35.80
C ARG A 161 20.19 -20.24 35.90
N MET A 162 20.78 -19.84 34.77
CA MET A 162 22.00 -19.02 34.73
C MET A 162 21.85 -17.67 35.41
N LEU A 163 20.65 -17.08 35.39
CA LEU A 163 20.39 -15.75 35.96
C LEU A 163 19.67 -15.79 37.31
N SER A 164 19.43 -17.00 37.85
CA SER A 164 18.64 -17.21 39.07
C SER A 164 17.26 -16.52 39.04
N LEU A 165 16.59 -16.59 37.88
CA LEU A 165 15.26 -15.99 37.65
C LEU A 165 14.16 -17.05 37.65
N ARG A 166 12.93 -16.63 37.97
CA ARG A 166 11.74 -17.49 37.85
C ARG A 166 11.43 -17.77 36.37
N PHE A 167 11.34 -19.05 36.01
CA PHE A 167 11.04 -19.49 34.64
C PHE A 167 9.75 -18.88 34.09
N ASP A 168 8.64 -18.92 34.85
CA ASP A 168 7.34 -18.47 34.37
C ASP A 168 7.35 -16.99 33.96
N SER A 169 8.07 -16.16 34.72
CA SER A 169 8.20 -14.73 34.44
C SER A 169 8.95 -14.47 33.13
N LEU A 170 9.95 -15.29 32.81
CA LEU A 170 10.67 -15.21 31.53
C LEU A 170 9.84 -15.78 30.38
N TRP A 171 9.19 -16.94 30.59
CA TRP A 171 8.42 -17.64 29.56
C TRP A 171 7.19 -16.84 29.11
N GLN A 172 6.42 -16.28 30.04
CA GLN A 172 5.26 -15.46 29.71
C GLN A 172 5.65 -14.23 28.87
N ARG A 173 6.80 -13.61 29.18
CA ARG A 173 7.32 -12.47 28.41
C ARG A 173 7.76 -12.89 27.02
N TRP A 174 8.51 -13.99 26.91
CA TRP A 174 8.91 -14.55 25.62
C TRP A 174 7.70 -14.82 24.72
N GLN A 175 6.65 -15.46 25.26
CA GLN A 175 5.42 -15.71 24.51
C GLN A 175 4.70 -14.43 24.11
N ARG A 176 4.64 -13.43 24.99
CA ARG A 176 4.01 -12.14 24.70
C ARG A 176 4.70 -11.41 23.56
N GLU A 177 6.03 -11.34 23.56
CA GLU A 177 6.79 -10.71 22.47
C GLU A 177 6.57 -11.41 21.14
N LYS A 178 6.54 -12.76 21.13
CA LYS A 178 6.28 -13.55 19.92
C LYS A 178 4.85 -13.35 19.40
N ARG A 179 3.86 -13.29 20.30
CA ARG A 179 2.45 -13.03 19.93
C ARG A 179 2.28 -11.64 19.34
N LEU A 180 2.89 -10.62 19.95
CA LEU A 180 2.85 -9.24 19.45
C LEU A 180 3.47 -9.13 18.05
N ARG A 181 4.66 -9.72 17.82
CA ARG A 181 5.26 -9.72 16.48
C ARG A 181 4.35 -10.40 15.45
N ARG A 182 3.74 -11.52 15.80
CA ARG A 182 2.79 -12.23 14.91
C ARG A 182 1.54 -11.38 14.63
N SER A 183 0.98 -10.71 15.63
CA SER A 183 -0.18 -9.83 15.41
C SER A 183 0.18 -8.61 14.56
N TYR A 184 1.37 -8.02 14.72
CA TYR A 184 1.85 -6.94 13.86
C TYR A 184 2.00 -7.39 12.40
N VAL A 185 2.58 -8.57 12.16
CA VAL A 185 2.69 -9.12 10.79
C VAL A 185 1.31 -9.40 10.20
N ALA A 186 0.39 -10.01 10.98
CA ALA A 186 -0.96 -10.31 10.52
C ALA A 186 -1.77 -9.04 10.19
N THR A 187 -1.67 -8.00 11.02
CA THR A 187 -2.34 -6.71 10.79
C THR A 187 -1.78 -5.99 9.57
N MET A 188 -0.47 -5.99 9.37
CA MET A 188 0.16 -5.45 8.16
C MET A 188 -0.31 -6.18 6.89
N LEU A 189 -0.38 -7.52 6.95
CA LEU A 189 -0.84 -8.33 5.82
C LEU A 189 -2.31 -8.09 5.49
N ALA A 190 -3.17 -7.96 6.52
CA ALA A 190 -4.58 -7.61 6.34
C ALA A 190 -4.74 -6.22 5.67
N PHE A 191 -3.96 -5.23 6.09
CA PHE A 191 -3.98 -3.89 5.51
C PHE A 191 -3.55 -3.89 4.03
N LEU A 192 -2.51 -4.66 3.69
CA LEU A 192 -2.08 -4.85 2.29
C LEU A 192 -3.16 -5.50 1.42
N LEU A 193 -3.88 -6.49 1.94
CA LEU A 193 -5.00 -7.12 1.22
C LEU A 193 -6.16 -6.14 0.98
N ILE A 194 -6.47 -5.26 1.94
CA ILE A 194 -7.50 -4.23 1.77
C ILE A 194 -7.09 -3.23 0.66
N ILE A 195 -5.82 -2.78 0.68
CA ILE A 195 -5.29 -1.91 -0.38
C ILE A 195 -5.40 -2.61 -1.73
N PHE A 196 -4.92 -3.85 -1.83
CA PHE A 196 -4.98 -4.62 -3.08
C PHE A 196 -6.41 -4.78 -3.60
N TYR A 197 -7.36 -5.10 -2.72
CA TYR A 197 -8.77 -5.17 -3.06
C TYR A 197 -9.32 -3.86 -3.61
N PHE A 198 -9.00 -2.73 -2.95
CA PHE A 198 -9.39 -1.40 -3.41
C PHE A 198 -8.81 -1.05 -4.80
N PHE A 199 -7.61 -1.53 -5.11
CA PHE A 199 -6.98 -1.40 -6.42
C PHE A 199 -7.44 -2.44 -7.46
N ALA A 200 -8.20 -3.46 -7.08
CA ALA A 200 -8.74 -4.44 -8.01
C ALA A 200 -10.14 -4.05 -8.54
N ILE A 201 -10.90 -3.28 -7.77
CA ILE A 201 -12.26 -2.86 -8.15
C ILE A 201 -12.20 -1.83 -9.29
N PRO A 202 -12.86 -2.08 -10.44
CA PRO A 202 -12.95 -1.13 -11.53
C PRO A 202 -13.70 0.14 -11.09
N SER A 203 -13.28 1.29 -11.61
CA SER A 203 -13.97 2.55 -11.37
C SER A 203 -14.94 2.87 -12.51
N ARG A 204 -15.83 3.83 -12.27
CA ARG A 204 -16.69 4.44 -13.28
C ARG A 204 -16.54 5.96 -13.29
N VAL A 205 -16.87 6.59 -14.41
CA VAL A 205 -17.00 8.04 -14.53
C VAL A 205 -18.46 8.38 -14.78
N GLU A 206 -19.01 9.24 -13.95
CA GLU A 206 -20.34 9.81 -14.14
C GLU A 206 -20.18 11.22 -14.68
N LEU A 207 -20.59 11.39 -15.93
CA LEU A 207 -20.45 12.62 -16.69
C LEU A 207 -21.81 13.30 -16.81
N THR A 208 -21.99 14.41 -16.11
CA THR A 208 -23.17 15.26 -16.24
C THR A 208 -22.91 16.31 -17.30
N VAL A 209 -23.67 16.27 -18.40
CA VAL A 209 -23.58 17.27 -19.46
C VAL A 209 -24.68 18.31 -19.24
N LYS A 210 -24.32 19.57 -19.04
CA LYS A 210 -25.26 20.67 -18.85
C LYS A 210 -25.18 21.65 -20.01
N ASP A 211 -26.30 21.97 -20.62
CA ASP A 211 -26.39 23.07 -21.58
C ASP A 211 -26.84 24.35 -20.88
N LEU A 212 -26.06 25.41 -21.03
CA LEU A 212 -26.42 26.73 -20.51
C LEU A 212 -27.63 27.35 -21.25
N SER A 213 -28.11 26.74 -22.34
CA SER A 213 -29.21 27.24 -23.18
C SER A 213 -30.21 26.16 -23.61
N HIS A 214 -30.99 25.66 -22.64
CA HIS A 214 -31.98 24.57 -22.75
C HIS A 214 -33.01 24.66 -23.92
N ARG A 215 -33.12 25.78 -24.64
CA ARG A 215 -34.16 26.01 -25.67
C ARG A 215 -33.73 25.73 -27.11
N LEU A 216 -32.45 25.43 -27.35
CA LEU A 216 -31.92 25.20 -28.70
C LEU A 216 -31.60 23.71 -28.91
N PRO A 217 -31.78 23.17 -30.13
CA PRO A 217 -31.55 21.75 -30.38
C PRO A 217 -30.08 21.37 -30.21
N LEU A 218 -29.86 20.12 -29.84
CA LEU A 218 -28.58 19.45 -29.98
C LEU A 218 -28.50 18.83 -31.39
N PRO A 219 -27.39 18.99 -32.14
CA PRO A 219 -27.25 18.29 -33.40
C PRO A 219 -27.16 16.77 -33.17
N SER A 220 -27.75 15.98 -34.07
CA SER A 220 -27.80 14.52 -33.99
C SER A 220 -26.43 13.83 -33.99
N TYR A 221 -25.38 14.54 -34.41
CA TYR A 221 -24.00 14.07 -34.45
C TYR A 221 -23.14 14.55 -33.26
N ALA A 222 -23.75 15.15 -32.23
CA ALA A 222 -23.03 15.58 -31.04
C ALA A 222 -22.34 14.38 -30.37
N LYS A 223 -21.04 14.48 -30.14
CA LYS A 223 -20.23 13.40 -29.55
C LYS A 223 -19.29 13.91 -28.46
N ILE A 224 -19.03 13.01 -27.51
CA ILE A 224 -17.98 13.14 -26.50
C ILE A 224 -16.85 12.19 -26.88
N ILE A 225 -15.63 12.67 -26.77
CA ILE A 225 -14.43 11.87 -26.96
C ILE A 225 -13.77 11.72 -25.60
N PHE A 226 -13.81 10.51 -25.05
CA PHE A 226 -13.17 10.18 -23.77
C PHE A 226 -11.93 9.32 -24.02
N ASN A 227 -10.74 9.87 -23.74
CA ASN A 227 -9.45 9.22 -24.03
C ASN A 227 -9.36 8.65 -25.47
N GLY A 228 -9.96 9.35 -26.43
CA GLY A 228 -9.99 8.94 -27.85
C GLY A 228 -11.15 8.01 -28.25
N THR A 229 -11.97 7.54 -27.31
CA THR A 229 -13.19 6.78 -27.60
C THR A 229 -14.38 7.72 -27.79
N GLU A 230 -15.06 7.61 -28.94
CA GLU A 230 -16.20 8.45 -29.27
C GLU A 230 -17.52 7.87 -28.75
N GLN A 231 -18.35 8.70 -28.14
CA GLN A 231 -19.69 8.35 -27.68
C GLN A 231 -20.68 9.45 -28.09
N TYR A 232 -21.76 9.07 -28.79
CA TYR A 232 -22.80 10.00 -29.22
C TYR A 232 -23.74 10.36 -28.08
N ILE A 233 -24.18 11.62 -28.05
CA ILE A 233 -25.15 12.11 -27.06
C ILE A 233 -26.49 12.33 -27.74
N GLY A 234 -27.53 11.65 -27.24
CA GLY A 234 -28.89 11.79 -27.77
C GLY A 234 -29.69 12.98 -27.21
N SER A 235 -29.36 13.45 -26.00
CA SER A 235 -30.07 14.55 -25.36
C SER A 235 -29.19 15.33 -24.38
N LEU A 236 -29.54 16.62 -24.23
CA LEU A 236 -28.97 17.51 -23.24
C LEU A 236 -29.36 17.12 -21.81
N ASP A 237 -28.62 17.62 -20.82
CA ASP A 237 -28.90 17.41 -19.39
C ASP A 237 -28.97 15.94 -18.98
N THR A 238 -28.11 15.12 -19.61
CA THR A 238 -27.99 13.70 -19.32
C THR A 238 -26.77 13.37 -18.47
N VAL A 239 -26.89 12.27 -17.72
CA VAL A 239 -25.77 11.62 -17.05
C VAL A 239 -25.31 10.48 -17.94
N LEU A 240 -24.11 10.59 -18.49
CA LEU A 240 -23.43 9.53 -19.21
C LEU A 240 -22.56 8.75 -18.24
N ILE A 241 -22.71 7.43 -18.23
CA ILE A 241 -21.94 6.54 -17.36
C ILE A 241 -20.88 5.83 -18.22
N LEU A 242 -19.62 6.07 -17.89
CA LEU A 242 -18.47 5.37 -18.46
C LEU A 242 -18.02 4.33 -17.44
N ASP A 243 -18.51 3.11 -17.61
CA ASP A 243 -18.19 1.98 -16.74
C ASP A 243 -16.88 1.27 -17.13
N ASN A 244 -16.45 0.36 -16.24
CA ASN A 244 -15.35 -0.57 -16.48
C ASN A 244 -14.00 0.11 -16.75
N ILE A 245 -13.77 1.27 -16.12
CA ILE A 245 -12.46 1.92 -16.15
C ILE A 245 -11.48 1.05 -15.36
N ARG A 246 -10.43 0.61 -16.05
CA ARG A 246 -9.43 -0.29 -15.47
C ARG A 246 -8.80 0.36 -14.23
N PRO A 247 -8.61 -0.37 -13.13
CA PRO A 247 -8.19 0.23 -11.87
C PRO A 247 -6.84 0.99 -11.91
N TYR A 248 -5.93 0.63 -12.81
CA TYR A 248 -4.65 1.33 -12.96
C TYR A 248 -4.78 2.78 -13.45
N TYR A 249 -5.96 3.18 -13.95
CA TYR A 249 -6.27 4.56 -14.30
C TYR A 249 -6.61 5.43 -13.09
N LYS A 250 -6.89 4.87 -11.90
CA LYS A 250 -7.13 5.66 -10.68
C LYS A 250 -5.98 6.63 -10.42
N GLY A 251 -6.30 7.90 -10.16
CA GLY A 251 -5.33 8.98 -9.98
C GLY A 251 -4.61 9.44 -11.25
N ARG A 252 -4.81 8.78 -12.40
CA ARG A 252 -4.22 9.20 -13.68
C ARG A 252 -5.06 10.29 -14.35
N PRO A 253 -4.45 11.12 -15.20
CA PRO A 253 -5.19 12.07 -16.00
C PRO A 253 -6.03 11.36 -17.07
N TYR A 254 -7.16 11.95 -17.43
CA TYR A 254 -7.93 11.63 -18.63
C TYR A 254 -8.22 12.89 -19.42
N MET A 255 -8.40 12.71 -20.72
CA MET A 255 -8.81 13.77 -21.64
C MET A 255 -10.26 13.55 -22.04
N LEU A 256 -11.02 14.63 -21.99
CA LEU A 256 -12.37 14.69 -22.48
C LEU A 256 -12.48 15.83 -23.48
N GLU A 257 -13.04 15.53 -24.64
CA GLU A 257 -13.36 16.54 -25.64
C GLU A 257 -14.85 16.47 -26.01
N PHE A 258 -15.46 17.62 -26.22
CA PHE A 258 -16.79 17.74 -26.80
C PHE A 258 -16.71 18.57 -28.08
N ASN A 259 -17.25 18.01 -29.15
CA ASN A 259 -17.30 18.67 -30.45
C ASN A 259 -18.67 18.42 -31.09
N ALA A 260 -19.38 19.51 -31.32
CA ALA A 260 -20.68 19.54 -31.98
C ALA A 260 -20.85 20.89 -32.69
N GLY A 261 -21.63 20.93 -33.77
CA GLY A 261 -22.03 22.20 -34.34
C GLY A 261 -22.86 23.01 -33.36
N TYR A 262 -22.78 24.34 -33.43
CA TYR A 262 -23.48 25.28 -32.57
C TYR A 262 -22.91 25.43 -31.15
N TYR A 263 -21.74 24.85 -30.87
CA TYR A 263 -21.07 24.91 -29.58
C TYR A 263 -19.59 25.25 -29.74
N ASP A 264 -19.03 25.91 -28.73
CA ASP A 264 -17.59 26.04 -28.60
C ASP A 264 -16.98 24.65 -28.37
N THR A 265 -15.86 24.36 -29.02
CA THR A 265 -15.13 23.12 -28.78
C THR A 265 -14.61 23.13 -27.35
N LEU A 266 -15.01 22.16 -26.55
CA LEU A 266 -14.57 22.02 -25.16
C LEU A 266 -13.51 20.92 -25.08
N ARG A 267 -12.37 21.25 -24.49
CA ARG A 267 -11.33 20.28 -24.13
C ARG A 267 -11.04 20.41 -22.64
N PHE A 268 -11.14 19.30 -21.93
CA PHE A 268 -11.00 19.24 -20.49
C PHE A 268 -10.07 18.10 -20.11
N GLN A 269 -9.09 18.41 -19.27
CA GLN A 269 -8.22 17.41 -18.64
C GLN A 269 -8.62 17.26 -17.18
N GLY A 270 -9.05 16.05 -16.81
CA GLY A 270 -9.37 15.71 -15.43
C GLY A 270 -8.43 14.63 -14.89
N HIS A 271 -8.65 14.25 -13.63
CA HIS A 271 -7.99 13.10 -13.02
C HIS A 271 -9.05 12.12 -12.52
N PHE A 272 -8.83 10.83 -12.75
CA PHE A 272 -9.67 9.83 -12.12
C PHE A 272 -9.50 9.94 -10.61
N SER A 273 -10.62 9.95 -9.90
CA SER A 273 -10.60 9.87 -8.44
C SER A 273 -9.92 8.57 -8.00
N TRP A 274 -9.38 8.58 -6.79
CA TRP A 274 -8.93 7.35 -6.14
C TRP A 274 -10.11 6.45 -5.74
N GLY A 275 -11.34 6.99 -5.71
CA GLY A 275 -12.55 6.28 -5.36
C GLY A 275 -13.08 5.35 -6.46
N MET A 276 -14.30 4.86 -6.26
CA MET A 276 -15.00 4.02 -7.25
C MET A 276 -15.65 4.86 -8.36
N THR A 277 -16.00 6.12 -8.07
CA THR A 277 -16.73 6.98 -8.99
C THR A 277 -16.06 8.33 -9.11
N THR A 278 -15.78 8.74 -10.34
CA THR A 278 -15.33 10.10 -10.66
C THR A 278 -16.50 10.89 -11.22
N TYR A 279 -16.86 11.98 -10.55
CA TYR A 279 -17.94 12.87 -10.99
C TYR A 279 -17.36 14.01 -11.80
N VAL A 280 -17.94 14.25 -12.97
CA VAL A 280 -17.48 15.27 -13.91
C VAL A 280 -18.69 16.00 -14.44
N THR A 281 -18.70 17.32 -14.33
CA THR A 281 -19.74 18.15 -14.94
C THR A 281 -19.13 18.92 -16.11
N LEU A 282 -19.74 18.76 -17.29
CA LEU A 282 -19.40 19.53 -18.48
C LEU A 282 -20.46 20.60 -18.69
N GLU A 283 -20.05 21.85 -18.61
CA GLU A 283 -20.90 22.98 -18.94
C GLU A 283 -20.62 23.39 -20.39
N LEU A 284 -21.58 23.11 -21.26
CA LEU A 284 -21.47 23.40 -22.68
C LEU A 284 -21.85 24.86 -22.96
N LYS A 285 -21.04 25.54 -23.76
CA LYS A 285 -21.28 26.91 -24.23
C LYS A 285 -21.61 26.90 -25.71
N ARG A 286 -22.69 27.59 -26.07
CA ARG A 286 -23.11 27.77 -27.46
C ARG A 286 -22.16 28.74 -28.18
N ASP A 287 -21.86 28.45 -29.44
CA ASP A 287 -21.08 29.35 -30.30
C ASP A 287 -21.98 30.49 -30.85
N SER A 288 -21.43 31.35 -31.72
CA SER A 288 -22.18 32.48 -32.28
C SER A 288 -23.22 32.10 -33.34
N THR A 289 -23.40 30.83 -33.69
CA THR A 289 -24.23 30.42 -34.83
C THR A 289 -25.69 30.82 -34.66
N PHE A 290 -26.24 30.72 -33.44
CA PHE A 290 -27.62 31.15 -33.14
C PHE A 290 -27.74 32.63 -32.73
N SER A 291 -26.63 33.34 -32.68
CA SER A 291 -26.60 34.73 -32.20
C SER A 291 -26.81 35.75 -33.32
N VAL A 292 -26.50 35.42 -34.58
CA VAL A 292 -26.40 36.40 -35.67
C VAL A 292 -27.48 36.18 -36.72
N TYR A 293 -28.25 37.23 -36.98
CA TYR A 293 -29.07 37.39 -38.17
C TYR A 293 -28.42 38.41 -39.08
N GLN A 294 -28.01 37.99 -40.28
CA GLN A 294 -27.40 38.87 -41.26
C GLN A 294 -27.82 38.48 -42.66
N GLY A 295 -27.75 39.44 -43.57
CA GLY A 295 -28.12 39.21 -44.95
C GLY A 295 -27.81 40.39 -45.85
N ILE A 296 -28.03 40.18 -47.13
CA ILE A 296 -27.91 41.18 -48.18
C ILE A 296 -29.28 41.46 -48.79
N VAL A 297 -29.67 42.73 -48.77
CA VAL A 297 -30.91 43.24 -49.35
C VAL A 297 -30.59 43.87 -50.69
N TYR A 298 -31.26 43.43 -51.74
CA TYR A 298 -31.02 43.90 -53.10
C TYR A 298 -32.32 43.99 -53.90
N ASP A 299 -32.31 44.82 -54.93
CA ASP A 299 -33.41 44.96 -55.87
C ASP A 299 -33.53 43.71 -56.74
N GLU A 300 -34.70 43.07 -56.76
CA GLU A 300 -34.90 41.80 -57.49
C GLU A 300 -34.74 41.94 -59.01
N GLN A 301 -35.02 43.12 -59.58
CA GLN A 301 -34.94 43.36 -61.03
C GLN A 301 -33.57 43.88 -61.44
N GLU A 302 -33.03 44.85 -60.70
CA GLU A 302 -31.77 45.52 -61.04
C GLU A 302 -30.54 44.79 -60.46
N GLY A 303 -30.73 43.90 -59.48
CA GLY A 303 -29.65 43.19 -58.79
C GLY A 303 -28.75 44.08 -57.94
N VAL A 304 -29.11 45.36 -57.78
CA VAL A 304 -28.33 46.36 -57.04
C VAL A 304 -28.65 46.33 -55.54
N PRO A 305 -27.66 46.56 -54.66
CA PRO A 305 -27.92 46.62 -53.22
C PRO A 305 -28.89 47.74 -52.82
N VAL A 306 -29.77 47.45 -51.87
CA VAL A 306 -30.72 48.43 -51.33
C VAL A 306 -30.17 49.01 -50.03
N GLN A 307 -29.68 50.24 -50.09
CA GLN A 307 -29.18 50.99 -48.92
C GLN A 307 -30.34 51.58 -48.09
N ASP A 308 -30.12 51.69 -46.77
CA ASP A 308 -31.06 52.31 -45.82
C ASP A 308 -32.45 51.65 -45.83
N ALA A 309 -32.53 50.35 -46.08
CA ALA A 309 -33.73 49.54 -45.84
C ALA A 309 -33.83 49.24 -44.33
N VAL A 310 -35.02 49.39 -43.76
CA VAL A 310 -35.30 49.09 -42.36
C VAL A 310 -35.52 47.59 -42.24
N VAL A 311 -34.64 46.91 -41.49
CA VAL A 311 -34.71 45.47 -41.25
C VAL A 311 -35.07 45.22 -39.79
N THR A 312 -36.21 44.59 -39.56
CA THR A 312 -36.71 44.22 -38.24
C THR A 312 -36.64 42.70 -38.09
N VAL A 313 -35.81 42.22 -37.18
CA VAL A 313 -35.78 40.81 -36.77
C VAL A 313 -36.46 40.72 -35.40
N ASP A 314 -37.64 40.12 -35.36
CA ASP A 314 -38.47 40.04 -34.15
C ASP A 314 -38.71 41.43 -33.51
N ASN A 315 -38.12 41.72 -32.34
CA ASN A 315 -38.24 43.00 -31.63
C ASN A 315 -37.07 43.98 -31.86
N ARG A 316 -36.07 43.63 -32.69
CA ARG A 316 -34.88 44.45 -32.95
C ARG A 316 -34.89 44.98 -34.37
N THR A 317 -34.50 46.24 -34.55
CA THR A 317 -34.47 46.91 -35.86
C THR A 317 -33.09 47.46 -36.17
N THR A 318 -32.65 47.35 -37.42
CA THR A 318 -31.42 47.95 -37.95
C THR A 318 -31.65 48.49 -39.36
N ARG A 319 -30.64 49.14 -39.95
CA ARG A 319 -30.67 49.59 -41.35
C ARG A 319 -29.56 48.94 -42.16
N THR A 320 -29.80 48.72 -43.45
CA THR A 320 -28.79 48.21 -44.37
C THR A 320 -27.74 49.27 -44.71
N ASP A 321 -26.48 48.85 -44.85
CA ASP A 321 -25.39 49.71 -45.27
C ASP A 321 -25.39 49.99 -46.80
N VAL A 322 -24.36 50.69 -47.29
CA VAL A 322 -24.18 51.01 -48.73
C VAL A 322 -24.09 49.77 -49.64
N ARG A 323 -23.79 48.60 -49.07
CA ARG A 323 -23.72 47.31 -49.76
C ARG A 323 -25.00 46.50 -49.58
N GLY A 324 -26.05 47.09 -49.02
CA GLY A 324 -27.33 46.43 -48.72
C GLY A 324 -27.23 45.41 -47.58
N ILE A 325 -26.15 45.40 -46.80
CA ILE A 325 -25.91 44.39 -45.77
C ILE A 325 -26.48 44.86 -44.43
N PHE A 326 -27.12 43.95 -43.70
CA PHE A 326 -27.51 44.17 -42.31
C PHE A 326 -26.94 43.07 -41.40
N LYS A 327 -26.82 43.40 -40.11
CA LYS A 327 -26.44 42.46 -39.06
C LYS A 327 -27.13 42.82 -37.75
N ILE A 328 -27.82 41.86 -37.14
CA ILE A 328 -28.39 41.93 -35.80
C ILE A 328 -27.84 40.78 -34.97
N VAL A 329 -27.40 41.08 -33.75
CA VAL A 329 -26.91 40.08 -32.79
C VAL A 329 -27.88 39.97 -31.61
N PHE A 330 -28.25 38.75 -31.25
CA PHE A 330 -29.11 38.43 -30.11
C PHE A 330 -28.30 37.84 -28.95
N PRO A 331 -28.49 38.33 -27.71
CA PRO A 331 -27.90 37.72 -26.53
C PRO A 331 -28.47 36.32 -26.30
N LEU A 332 -27.72 35.47 -25.59
CA LEU A 332 -28.03 34.05 -25.38
C LEU A 332 -29.48 33.77 -24.95
N GLN A 333 -30.04 34.62 -24.09
CA GLN A 333 -31.39 34.46 -23.53
C GLN A 333 -32.52 34.71 -24.56
N GLU A 334 -32.23 35.45 -25.64
CA GLU A 334 -33.18 35.82 -26.69
C GLU A 334 -33.03 34.94 -27.95
N GLN A 335 -32.06 34.02 -27.97
CA GLN A 335 -31.80 33.15 -29.13
C GLN A 335 -32.90 32.10 -29.28
N THR A 336 -33.32 31.88 -30.52
CA THR A 336 -34.36 30.90 -30.90
C THR A 336 -33.95 30.18 -32.18
N LEU A 337 -34.60 29.04 -32.45
CA LEU A 337 -34.39 28.23 -33.65
C LEU A 337 -34.59 29.02 -34.94
N SER A 338 -35.67 29.80 -34.97
CA SER A 338 -36.01 30.71 -36.04
C SER A 338 -36.56 32.02 -35.46
N LYS A 339 -36.57 33.06 -36.29
CA LYS A 339 -37.21 34.36 -36.01
C LYS A 339 -37.84 34.89 -37.28
N SER A 340 -38.80 35.78 -37.12
CA SER A 340 -39.36 36.53 -38.24
C SER A 340 -38.45 37.70 -38.62
N VAL A 341 -38.25 37.89 -39.92
CA VAL A 341 -37.47 38.98 -40.52
C VAL A 341 -38.38 39.77 -41.44
N ARG A 342 -38.60 41.04 -41.12
CA ARG A 342 -39.34 42.01 -41.92
C ARG A 342 -38.39 43.07 -42.48
N ILE A 343 -38.55 43.41 -43.75
CA ILE A 343 -37.75 44.43 -44.43
C ILE A 343 -38.68 45.42 -45.12
N GLU A 344 -38.48 46.71 -44.85
CA GLU A 344 -39.29 47.80 -45.35
C GLU A 344 -38.40 48.92 -45.92
N LYS A 345 -38.77 49.45 -47.08
CA LYS A 345 -38.10 50.58 -47.74
C LYS A 345 -39.13 51.34 -48.57
N GLU A 346 -39.11 52.67 -48.47
CA GLU A 346 -39.96 53.52 -49.31
C GLU A 346 -39.68 53.26 -50.80
N GLY A 347 -40.74 53.13 -51.60
CA GLY A 347 -40.64 52.74 -53.01
C GLY A 347 -40.54 51.23 -53.25
N TYR A 348 -40.54 50.40 -52.21
CA TYR A 348 -40.52 48.93 -52.30
C TYR A 348 -41.69 48.27 -51.56
N LEU A 349 -42.08 47.08 -52.01
CA LEU A 349 -43.05 46.22 -51.31
C LEU A 349 -42.39 45.65 -50.05
N PRO A 350 -43.09 45.62 -48.90
CA PRO A 350 -42.55 45.06 -47.67
C PRO A 350 -42.30 43.55 -47.82
N ARG A 351 -41.17 43.07 -47.31
CA ARG A 351 -40.78 41.66 -47.35
C ARG A 351 -40.85 41.07 -45.95
N LEU A 352 -41.54 39.95 -45.78
CA LEU A 352 -41.61 39.20 -44.52
C LEU A 352 -41.18 37.75 -44.73
N ARG A 353 -40.28 37.25 -43.88
CA ARG A 353 -39.98 35.83 -43.70
C ARG A 353 -40.27 35.46 -42.25
N VAL A 354 -41.02 34.39 -42.01
CA VAL A 354 -41.53 34.07 -40.67
C VAL A 354 -40.60 33.11 -39.91
N ASP A 355 -39.91 32.21 -40.62
CA ASP A 355 -39.08 31.15 -40.04
C ASP A 355 -37.63 31.21 -40.52
N GLU A 356 -36.99 32.37 -40.36
CA GLU A 356 -35.59 32.51 -40.74
C GLU A 356 -34.69 31.92 -39.65
N CYS A 357 -33.81 31.00 -40.03
CA CYS A 357 -32.75 30.48 -39.16
C CYS A 357 -31.59 31.48 -39.10
N PRO A 358 -30.96 31.67 -37.94
CA PRO A 358 -29.74 32.47 -37.84
C PRO A 358 -28.61 31.81 -38.63
N ASP A 359 -27.85 32.61 -39.38
CA ASP A 359 -26.67 32.17 -40.11
C ASP A 359 -25.53 33.18 -39.92
N ALA A 360 -24.62 32.86 -39.01
CA ALA A 360 -23.45 33.68 -38.75
C ALA A 360 -22.36 33.55 -39.84
N LYS A 361 -22.45 32.55 -40.73
CA LYS A 361 -21.41 32.22 -41.72
C LYS A 361 -21.72 32.79 -43.10
N ASN A 362 -22.99 32.81 -43.51
CA ASN A 362 -23.40 33.31 -44.82
C ASN A 362 -24.28 34.55 -44.71
N LEU A 363 -24.29 35.36 -45.77
CA LEU A 363 -25.25 36.44 -45.94
C LEU A 363 -26.50 35.88 -46.62
N THR A 364 -27.59 35.76 -45.88
CA THR A 364 -28.88 35.37 -46.48
C THR A 364 -29.31 36.42 -47.51
N PRO A 365 -29.69 36.01 -48.74
CA PRO A 365 -30.19 36.94 -49.75
C PRO A 365 -31.65 37.33 -49.49
N TYR A 366 -31.96 38.63 -49.56
CA TYR A 366 -33.28 39.21 -49.41
C TYR A 366 -33.65 40.11 -50.61
N PRO A 367 -34.26 39.55 -51.66
CA PRO A 367 -34.73 40.35 -52.79
C PRO A 367 -35.94 41.23 -52.39
N MET A 368 -35.94 42.48 -52.84
CA MET A 368 -37.06 43.42 -52.71
C MET A 368 -37.58 43.84 -54.10
N ARG A 369 -38.90 44.01 -54.22
CA ARG A 369 -39.57 44.48 -55.46
C ARG A 369 -40.02 45.91 -55.30
N LYS A 370 -39.79 46.77 -56.30
CA LYS A 370 -40.30 48.15 -56.31
C LYS A 370 -41.84 48.18 -56.32
N ASN A 371 -42.42 49.18 -55.69
CA ASN A 371 -43.84 49.52 -55.84
C ASN A 371 -44.00 50.08 -57.26
N THR A 372 -44.51 49.26 -58.18
CA THR A 372 -44.88 49.71 -59.54
C THR A 372 -45.91 50.81 -59.52
#